data_AF-S7ZG80-F1
#
_entry.id   AF-S7ZG80-F1
#
_cell.length_a   1.000
_cell.length_b   1.000
_cell.length_c   1.000
_cell.angle_alpha   90.00
_cell.angle_beta   90.00
_cell.angle_gamma   90.00
#
_symmetry.space_group_name_H-M   'P 1'
#
loop_
_entity.id
_entity.type
_entity.pdbx_description
1 polymer ?
#
loop_
_entity_poly.entity_id
_entity_poly.type
_entity_poly.pdbx_seq_one_letter_code
_entity_poly.pdbx_strand_id
1 'polypeptide(L)'
;MASLPKIASRSSLQAPSATKPWSYHLTLDTLLEVSKRTILSPFIAWVIVLCLRAQVTPTTDLAFIISVAYATILTLLLIARIINHRVAYGVPRTVDPANEVVLVTGGASGLGLLITQIYAMKGTSVAVLDIKEMGDKEQDEVFGENVQYIQCDVADHRAIVTAKEKIKQELGTPTIIINCAAARINGKPLLQLPAKEFEKTIRTNLMAAFSLYQTFVPDMITETENGGTVVTVSSVLGQLSPAGLSDYSASKAGLSALHRTMEAELRQEGHIKLLLVETGQMATPLFDWIRTPSHFFAPVLEPVEVAREIVAAVDSGRGGVLRLPAFATLVSWYAVLPAAVQLMARGLSRIDNAVASGTQQRDESTHGHLQQSDKKAN
;
A
#
# COMPACT_ATOMS: atom_id res chain seq x y z
N MET A 1 -37.19 12.82 -43.60
CA MET A 1 -37.20 11.66 -42.69
C MET A 1 -35.76 11.37 -42.30
N ALA A 2 -35.39 11.76 -41.08
CA ALA A 2 -34.03 11.72 -40.58
C ALA A 2 -33.64 10.29 -40.15
N SER A 3 -32.47 9.82 -40.60
CA SER A 3 -31.88 8.54 -40.20
C SER A 3 -31.19 8.68 -38.84
N LEU A 4 -31.69 7.95 -37.85
CA LEU A 4 -31.12 7.84 -36.50
C LEU A 4 -29.70 7.23 -36.54
N PRO A 5 -28.74 7.71 -35.74
CA PRO A 5 -27.43 7.09 -35.62
C PRO A 5 -27.51 5.78 -34.81
N LYS A 6 -26.81 4.76 -35.28
CA LYS A 6 -26.62 3.46 -34.60
C LYS A 6 -25.91 3.69 -33.27
N ILE A 7 -26.57 3.33 -32.17
CA ILE A 7 -25.98 3.28 -30.83
C ILE A 7 -24.83 2.25 -30.85
N ALA A 8 -23.63 2.72 -30.51
CA ALA A 8 -22.45 1.89 -30.35
C ALA A 8 -22.72 0.79 -29.31
N SER A 9 -22.35 -0.43 -29.65
CA SER A 9 -22.47 -1.61 -28.80
C SER A 9 -21.83 -1.36 -27.44
N ARG A 10 -22.63 -1.53 -26.38
CA ARG A 10 -22.18 -1.59 -24.98
C ARG A 10 -20.86 -2.36 -24.90
N SER A 11 -19.83 -1.67 -24.42
CA SER A 11 -18.57 -2.28 -24.00
C SER A 11 -18.89 -3.46 -23.10
N SER A 12 -18.14 -4.55 -23.29
CA SER A 12 -18.25 -5.78 -22.52
C SER A 12 -18.00 -5.50 -21.04
N LEU A 13 -19.06 -5.18 -20.30
CA LEU A 13 -19.12 -5.42 -18.86
C LEU A 13 -18.82 -6.90 -18.68
N GLN A 14 -17.61 -7.23 -18.21
CA GLN A 14 -17.29 -8.56 -17.74
C GLN A 14 -18.41 -9.00 -16.80
N ALA A 15 -18.98 -10.18 -17.07
CA ALA A 15 -19.99 -10.76 -16.20
C ALA A 15 -19.45 -10.77 -14.74
N PRO A 16 -20.29 -10.46 -13.73
CA PRO A 16 -19.85 -10.52 -12.34
C PRO A 16 -19.28 -11.92 -12.10
N SER A 17 -17.99 -11.97 -11.73
CA SER A 17 -17.33 -13.22 -11.37
C SER A 17 -18.22 -13.99 -10.40
N ALA A 18 -18.36 -15.31 -10.60
CA ALA A 18 -19.18 -16.17 -9.75
C ALA A 18 -18.98 -15.80 -8.28
N THR A 19 -20.08 -15.50 -7.56
CA THR A 19 -20.01 -15.04 -6.18
C THR A 19 -19.20 -16.04 -5.36
N LYS A 20 -18.06 -15.58 -4.84
CA LYS A 20 -17.15 -16.44 -4.09
C LYS A 20 -17.90 -17.00 -2.87
N PRO A 21 -17.66 -18.27 -2.48
CA PRO A 21 -18.30 -18.85 -1.31
C PRO A 21 -17.94 -18.03 -0.06
N TRP A 22 -18.85 -17.94 0.92
CA TRP A 22 -18.64 -17.13 2.14
C TRP A 22 -17.33 -17.49 2.88
N SER A 23 -16.92 -18.75 2.84
CA SER A 23 -15.68 -19.26 3.45
C SER A 23 -14.42 -18.69 2.80
N TYR A 24 -14.50 -18.18 1.57
CA TYR A 24 -13.42 -17.46 0.92
C TYR A 24 -13.06 -16.20 1.73
N HIS A 25 -14.02 -15.54 2.36
CA HIS A 25 -13.77 -14.33 3.14
C HIS A 25 -13.22 -14.60 4.55
N LEU A 26 -13.12 -15.86 4.98
CA LEU A 26 -12.47 -16.22 6.24
C LEU A 26 -10.95 -16.27 6.04
N THR A 27 -10.28 -15.21 6.48
CA THR A 27 -8.81 -15.11 6.47
C THR A 27 -8.28 -14.93 7.89
N LEU A 28 -6.97 -15.13 8.09
CA LEU A 28 -6.32 -14.81 9.36
C LEU A 28 -6.57 -13.34 9.76
N ASP A 29 -6.51 -12.43 8.80
CA ASP A 29 -6.81 -11.01 8.99
C ASP A 29 -8.24 -10.79 9.48
N THR A 30 -9.23 -11.42 8.85
CA THR A 30 -10.63 -11.32 9.27
C THR A 30 -10.83 -11.84 10.70
N LEU A 31 -10.20 -12.98 11.03
CA LEU A 31 -10.27 -13.54 12.39
C LEU A 31 -9.61 -12.62 13.41
N LEU A 32 -8.44 -12.05 13.11
CA LEU A 32 -7.76 -11.12 13.99
C LEU A 32 -8.54 -9.81 14.15
N GLU A 33 -9.16 -9.32 13.09
CA GLU A 33 -9.95 -8.08 13.11
C GLU A 33 -11.24 -8.26 13.91
N VAL A 34 -11.98 -9.35 13.68
CA VAL A 34 -13.14 -9.72 14.49
C VAL A 34 -12.74 -9.91 15.94
N SER A 35 -11.62 -10.59 16.20
CA SER A 35 -11.13 -10.78 17.57
C SER A 35 -10.87 -9.42 18.24
N LYS A 36 -10.18 -8.49 17.58
CA LYS A 36 -9.90 -7.16 18.15
C LYS A 36 -11.13 -6.30 18.42
N ARG A 37 -12.20 -6.43 17.61
CA ARG A 37 -13.41 -5.59 17.69
C ARG A 37 -14.56 -6.19 18.52
N THR A 38 -14.47 -7.46 18.91
CA THR A 38 -15.52 -8.16 19.66
C THR A 38 -15.12 -8.39 21.12
N ILE A 39 -15.97 -9.10 21.86
CA ILE A 39 -15.67 -9.58 23.22
C ILE A 39 -14.43 -10.47 23.30
N LEU A 40 -13.97 -11.03 22.17
CA LEU A 40 -12.73 -11.80 22.08
C LEU A 40 -11.48 -10.92 22.06
N SER A 41 -11.65 -9.60 22.09
CA SER A 41 -10.53 -8.67 22.15
C SER A 41 -9.73 -8.98 23.40
N PRO A 42 -8.40 -9.19 23.30
CA PRO A 42 -7.59 -9.51 24.46
C PRO A 42 -7.88 -8.55 25.61
N PHE A 43 -8.02 -7.26 25.31
CA PHE A 43 -8.35 -6.21 26.28
C PHE A 43 -9.76 -6.36 26.90
N ILE A 44 -10.81 -6.51 26.08
CA ILE A 44 -12.21 -6.57 26.56
C ILE A 44 -12.47 -7.87 27.32
N ALA A 45 -11.99 -8.99 26.77
CA ALA A 45 -12.17 -10.32 27.36
C ALA A 45 -11.66 -10.37 28.79
N TRP A 46 -10.47 -9.81 29.06
CA TRP A 46 -9.90 -9.87 30.41
C TRP A 46 -10.56 -8.90 31.38
N VAL A 47 -11.01 -7.71 30.94
CA VAL A 47 -11.69 -6.76 31.83
C VAL A 47 -12.94 -7.42 32.43
N ILE A 48 -13.73 -8.12 31.61
CA ILE A 48 -14.91 -8.86 32.08
C ILE A 48 -14.51 -9.94 33.09
N VAL A 49 -13.49 -10.75 32.77
CA VAL A 49 -13.00 -11.81 33.67
C VAL A 49 -12.49 -11.25 35.00
N LEU A 50 -11.76 -10.13 34.97
CA LEU A 50 -11.22 -9.50 36.15
C LEU A 50 -12.33 -8.88 37.01
N CYS A 51 -13.32 -8.23 36.41
CA CYS A 51 -14.50 -7.72 37.12
C CYS A 51 -15.31 -8.83 37.78
N LEU A 52 -15.55 -9.95 37.09
CA LEU A 52 -16.28 -11.09 37.66
C LEU A 52 -15.50 -11.76 38.80
N ARG A 53 -14.19 -11.96 38.63
CA ARG A 53 -13.34 -12.53 39.69
C ARG A 53 -13.23 -11.62 40.90
N ALA A 54 -13.19 -10.30 40.70
CA ALA A 54 -13.18 -9.34 41.81
C ALA A 54 -14.44 -9.37 42.68
N GLN A 55 -15.58 -9.85 42.15
CA GLN A 55 -16.83 -9.96 42.91
C GLN A 55 -16.93 -11.24 43.74
N VAL A 56 -16.37 -12.35 43.26
CA VAL A 56 -16.66 -13.70 43.80
C VAL A 56 -15.42 -14.38 44.37
N THR A 57 -14.21 -14.00 43.94
CA THR A 57 -12.97 -14.69 44.29
C THR A 57 -12.16 -13.90 45.33
N PRO A 58 -11.71 -14.53 46.43
CA PRO A 58 -10.81 -13.89 47.39
C PRO A 58 -9.50 -13.41 46.72
N THR A 59 -8.97 -12.29 47.19
CA THR A 59 -7.76 -11.66 46.60
C THR A 59 -6.49 -12.50 46.75
N THR A 60 -6.48 -13.43 47.70
CA THR A 60 -5.37 -14.37 47.95
C THR A 60 -5.41 -15.60 47.05
N ASP A 61 -6.50 -15.82 46.33
CA ASP A 61 -6.64 -16.97 45.43
C ASP A 61 -5.70 -16.83 44.23
N LEU A 62 -5.03 -17.93 43.86
CA LEU A 62 -4.11 -17.98 42.74
C LEU A 62 -4.78 -17.54 41.43
N ALA A 63 -6.06 -17.89 41.22
CA ALA A 63 -6.80 -17.50 40.03
C ALA A 63 -6.98 -15.98 39.94
N PHE A 64 -7.26 -15.31 41.06
CA PHE A 64 -7.36 -13.85 41.12
C PHE A 64 -6.00 -13.20 40.85
N ILE A 65 -4.93 -13.70 41.49
CA ILE A 65 -3.56 -13.20 41.31
C ILE A 65 -3.12 -13.31 39.86
N ILE A 66 -3.33 -14.46 39.20
CA ILE A 66 -2.98 -14.66 37.78
C ILE A 66 -3.74 -13.68 36.88
N SER A 67 -5.04 -13.46 37.13
CA SER A 67 -5.84 -12.50 36.35
C SER A 67 -5.32 -11.08 36.49
N VAL A 68 -5.01 -10.63 37.70
CA VAL A 68 -4.45 -9.30 37.95
C VAL A 68 -3.07 -9.16 37.29
N ALA A 69 -2.21 -10.17 37.41
CA ALA A 69 -0.89 -10.16 36.78
C ALA A 69 -0.98 -10.06 35.26
N TYR A 70 -1.84 -10.87 34.63
CA TYR A 70 -2.06 -10.84 33.18
C TYR A 70 -2.61 -9.50 32.69
N ALA A 71 -3.62 -8.96 33.37
CA ALA A 71 -4.19 -7.65 33.10
C ALA A 71 -3.15 -6.53 33.19
N THR A 72 -2.32 -6.58 34.24
CA THR A 72 -1.21 -5.64 34.44
C THR A 72 -0.22 -5.72 33.30
N ILE A 73 0.19 -6.94 32.90
CA ILE A 73 1.12 -7.15 31.78
C ILE A 73 0.54 -6.57 30.47
N LEU A 74 -0.72 -6.87 30.14
CA LEU A 74 -1.33 -6.34 28.91
C LEU A 74 -1.44 -4.81 28.93
N THR A 75 -1.76 -4.23 30.09
CA THR A 75 -1.83 -2.77 30.26
C THR A 75 -0.45 -2.14 30.11
N LEU A 76 0.59 -2.74 30.71
CA LEU A 76 1.97 -2.29 30.55
C LEU A 76 2.44 -2.38 29.10
N LEU A 77 2.09 -3.46 28.38
CA LEU A 77 2.41 -3.60 26.95
C LEU A 77 1.70 -2.56 26.09
N LEU A 78 0.44 -2.21 26.41
CA LEU A 78 -0.28 -1.15 25.72
C LEU A 78 0.38 0.22 25.96
N ILE A 79 0.70 0.54 27.21
CA ILE A 79 1.39 1.78 27.58
C ILE A 79 2.77 1.84 26.90
N ALA A 80 3.54 0.76 26.95
CA ALA A 80 4.85 0.66 26.29
C ALA A 80 4.73 0.88 24.78
N ARG A 81 3.70 0.32 24.13
CA ARG A 81 3.43 0.56 22.70
C ARG A 81 3.13 2.03 22.40
N ILE A 82 2.32 2.69 23.22
CA ILE A 82 1.99 4.12 23.07
C ILE A 82 3.24 4.98 23.26
N ILE A 83 4.01 4.72 24.31
CA ILE A 83 5.28 5.43 24.59
C ILE A 83 6.25 5.21 23.44
N ASN A 84 6.46 3.96 23.01
CA ASN A 84 7.35 3.63 21.89
C ASN A 84 6.95 4.39 20.62
N HIS A 85 5.66 4.45 20.29
CA HIS A 85 5.20 5.19 19.12
C HIS A 85 5.45 6.69 19.23
N ARG A 86 5.23 7.28 20.42
CA ARG A 86 5.50 8.71 20.66
C ARG A 86 6.98 9.03 20.60
N VAL A 87 7.83 8.16 21.14
CA VAL A 87 9.28 8.33 21.10
C VAL A 87 9.82 8.14 19.68
N ALA A 88 9.31 7.16 18.94
CA ALA A 88 9.79 6.84 17.60
C ALA A 88 9.35 7.86 16.53
N TYR A 89 8.09 8.31 16.57
CA TYR A 89 7.46 9.09 15.49
C TYR A 89 6.96 10.48 15.92
N GLY A 90 7.17 10.85 17.19
CA GLY A 90 6.75 12.12 17.76
C GLY A 90 5.25 12.24 17.99
N VAL A 91 4.80 13.47 18.25
CA VAL A 91 3.38 13.81 18.39
C VAL A 91 2.74 13.86 16.98
N PRO A 92 1.49 13.38 16.81
CA PRO A 92 0.80 13.52 15.53
C PRO A 92 0.64 15.00 15.11
N ARG A 93 0.75 15.29 13.82
CA ARG A 93 0.40 16.63 13.28
C ARG A 93 -1.12 16.80 13.19
N THR A 94 -1.57 18.04 13.13
CA THR A 94 -2.96 18.33 12.77
C THR A 94 -3.10 18.24 11.25
N VAL A 95 -4.13 17.53 10.78
CA VAL A 95 -4.47 17.42 9.35
C VAL A 95 -5.88 17.97 9.17
N ASP A 96 -6.00 19.03 8.38
CA ASP A 96 -7.29 19.61 8.02
C ASP A 96 -7.44 19.53 6.49
N PRO A 97 -8.29 18.63 5.96
CA PRO A 97 -8.43 18.39 4.53
C PRO A 97 -8.62 19.63 3.65
N ALA A 98 -9.16 20.73 4.20
CA ALA A 98 -9.35 21.99 3.46
C ALA A 98 -8.05 22.78 3.23
N ASN A 99 -7.02 22.52 4.04
CA ASN A 99 -5.72 23.21 3.98
C ASN A 99 -4.60 22.31 3.44
N GLU A 100 -4.91 21.08 3.04
CA GLU A 100 -3.93 20.14 2.50
C GLU A 100 -3.86 20.20 0.97
N VAL A 101 -2.66 19.98 0.44
CA VAL A 101 -2.43 19.74 -0.99
C VAL A 101 -1.82 18.34 -1.11
N VAL A 102 -2.56 17.43 -1.73
CA VAL A 102 -2.20 16.01 -1.85
C VAL A 102 -1.58 15.76 -3.23
N LEU A 103 -0.32 15.36 -3.26
CA LEU A 103 0.37 14.89 -4.46
C LEU A 103 0.35 13.36 -4.49
N VAL A 104 -0.26 12.76 -5.52
CA VAL A 104 -0.30 11.30 -5.72
C VAL A 104 0.46 10.92 -6.99
N THR A 105 1.49 10.09 -6.87
CA THR A 105 2.15 9.49 -8.05
C THR A 105 1.52 8.15 -8.40
N GLY A 106 1.37 7.85 -9.70
CA GLY A 106 0.63 6.68 -10.16
C GLY A 106 -0.88 6.77 -9.88
N GLY A 107 -1.43 7.99 -9.84
CA GLY A 107 -2.81 8.25 -9.43
C GLY A 107 -3.87 7.97 -10.50
N ALA A 108 -3.50 7.50 -11.70
CA ALA A 108 -4.47 7.17 -12.75
C ALA A 108 -4.95 5.71 -12.71
N SER A 109 -4.39 4.86 -11.84
CA SER A 109 -4.79 3.46 -11.73
C SER A 109 -4.59 2.85 -10.34
N GLY A 110 -5.21 1.68 -10.10
CA GLY A 110 -4.96 0.85 -8.92
C GLY A 110 -5.14 1.57 -7.59
N LEU A 111 -4.16 1.43 -6.70
CA LEU A 111 -4.19 2.03 -5.36
C LEU A 111 -4.14 3.57 -5.41
N GLY A 112 -3.31 4.14 -6.29
CA GLY A 112 -3.17 5.60 -6.42
C GLY A 112 -4.48 6.27 -6.81
N LEU A 113 -5.19 5.70 -7.79
CA LEU A 113 -6.52 6.18 -8.20
C LEU A 113 -7.53 6.23 -7.06
N LEU A 114 -7.61 5.15 -6.27
CA LEU A 114 -8.54 5.11 -5.14
C LEU A 114 -8.20 6.15 -4.07
N ILE A 115 -6.92 6.37 -3.79
CA ILE A 115 -6.46 7.41 -2.87
C ILE A 115 -6.83 8.79 -3.40
N THR A 116 -6.57 9.06 -4.69
CA THR A 116 -6.96 10.31 -5.35
C THR A 116 -8.47 10.55 -5.23
N GLN A 117 -9.29 9.55 -5.54
CA GLN A 117 -10.75 9.66 -5.45
C GLN A 117 -11.23 9.93 -4.02
N ILE A 118 -10.63 9.28 -3.02
CA ILE A 118 -10.99 9.53 -1.61
C ILE A 118 -10.72 10.98 -1.21
N TYR A 119 -9.56 11.55 -1.59
CA TYR A 119 -9.25 12.95 -1.27
C TYR A 119 -10.05 13.95 -2.10
N ALA A 120 -10.31 13.64 -3.38
CA ALA A 120 -11.19 14.44 -4.23
C ALA A 120 -12.61 14.53 -3.64
N MET A 121 -13.15 13.39 -3.19
CA MET A 121 -14.46 13.33 -2.51
C MET A 121 -14.51 14.08 -1.18
N LYS A 122 -13.35 14.26 -0.51
CA LYS A 122 -13.23 15.09 0.69
C LYS A 122 -13.14 16.59 0.40
N GLY A 123 -13.02 16.99 -0.87
CA GLY A 123 -12.84 18.37 -1.28
C GLY A 123 -11.41 18.90 -1.05
N THR A 124 -10.44 18.00 -0.89
CA THR A 124 -9.01 18.38 -0.79
C THR A 124 -8.43 18.64 -2.17
N SER A 125 -7.53 19.61 -2.29
CA SER A 125 -6.78 19.86 -3.52
C SER A 125 -5.85 18.69 -3.83
N VAL A 126 -6.00 18.05 -4.99
CA VAL A 126 -5.17 16.89 -5.36
C VAL A 126 -4.42 17.15 -6.66
N ALA A 127 -3.10 16.94 -6.64
CA ALA A 127 -2.27 16.82 -7.83
C ALA A 127 -2.00 15.35 -8.14
N VAL A 128 -2.21 14.93 -9.39
CA VAL A 128 -1.91 13.57 -9.85
C VAL A 128 -0.78 13.59 -10.85
N LEU A 129 0.27 12.80 -10.59
CA LEU A 129 1.34 12.52 -11.54
C LEU A 129 1.21 11.09 -12.05
N ASP A 130 0.99 10.92 -13.34
CA ASP A 130 0.98 9.59 -13.96
C ASP A 130 1.49 9.66 -15.40
N ILE A 131 2.04 8.56 -15.92
CA ILE A 131 2.55 8.48 -17.29
C ILE A 131 1.41 8.32 -18.30
N LYS A 132 0.24 7.83 -17.86
CA LYS A 132 -0.94 7.65 -18.70
C LYS A 132 -1.32 8.98 -19.35
N GLU A 133 -1.68 8.96 -20.61
CA GLU A 133 -2.32 10.11 -21.24
C GLU A 133 -3.83 10.02 -20.96
N MET A 134 -4.41 11.07 -20.40
CA MET A 134 -5.85 11.18 -20.17
C MET A 134 -6.34 12.49 -20.76
N GLY A 135 -7.41 12.44 -21.55
CA GLY A 135 -8.05 13.64 -22.07
C GLY A 135 -8.92 14.33 -21.01
N ASP A 136 -9.19 15.62 -21.17
CA ASP A 136 -9.90 16.46 -20.19
C ASP A 136 -11.22 15.82 -19.72
N LYS A 137 -12.03 15.29 -20.64
CA LYS A 137 -13.28 14.59 -20.31
C LYS A 137 -13.09 13.37 -19.42
N GLU A 138 -12.04 12.58 -19.67
CA GLU A 138 -11.74 11.40 -18.84
C GLU A 138 -11.29 11.83 -17.45
N GLN A 139 -10.52 12.91 -17.34
CA GLN A 139 -10.09 13.46 -16.05
C GLN A 139 -11.31 13.94 -15.24
N ASP A 140 -12.20 14.70 -15.85
CA ASP A 140 -13.42 15.21 -15.22
C ASP A 140 -14.33 14.06 -14.74
N GLU A 141 -14.50 13.02 -15.57
CA GLU A 141 -15.30 11.84 -15.22
C GLU A 141 -14.69 11.00 -14.09
N VAL A 142 -13.36 10.89 -14.05
CA VAL A 142 -12.65 10.01 -13.10
C VAL A 142 -12.42 10.68 -11.75
N PHE A 143 -12.13 11.98 -11.74
CA PHE A 143 -11.66 12.71 -10.57
C PHE A 143 -12.57 13.88 -10.13
N GLY A 144 -13.29 14.50 -11.06
CA GLY A 144 -14.01 15.76 -10.83
C GLY A 144 -13.10 17.01 -10.83
N GLU A 145 -13.69 18.18 -10.56
CA GLU A 145 -13.06 19.50 -10.78
C GLU A 145 -11.90 19.85 -9.82
N ASN A 146 -11.78 19.17 -8.68
CA ASN A 146 -10.80 19.50 -7.62
C ASN A 146 -9.44 18.80 -7.79
N VAL A 147 -9.20 18.16 -8.93
CA VAL A 147 -7.98 17.38 -9.19
C VAL A 147 -7.24 17.91 -10.40
N GLN A 148 -6.00 18.33 -10.17
CA GLN A 148 -5.07 18.71 -11.23
C GLN A 148 -4.32 17.47 -11.71
N TYR A 149 -4.58 17.05 -12.95
CA TYR A 149 -3.84 15.96 -13.58
C TYR A 149 -2.64 16.49 -14.38
N ILE A 150 -1.46 15.91 -14.13
CA ILE A 150 -0.23 16.25 -14.86
C ILE A 150 0.39 14.96 -15.39
N GLN A 151 0.40 14.82 -16.72
CA GLN A 151 1.14 13.73 -17.35
C GLN A 151 2.63 13.89 -17.05
N CYS A 152 3.21 12.92 -16.34
CA CYS A 152 4.57 12.96 -15.84
C CYS A 152 5.14 11.55 -15.72
N ASP A 153 6.23 11.27 -16.43
CA ASP A 153 7.05 10.09 -16.13
C ASP A 153 7.93 10.38 -14.91
N VAL A 154 7.58 9.79 -13.77
CA VAL A 154 8.33 9.95 -12.52
C VAL A 154 9.75 9.37 -12.57
N ALA A 155 10.10 8.61 -13.61
CA ALA A 155 11.48 8.18 -13.87
C ALA A 155 12.36 9.29 -14.47
N ASP A 156 11.78 10.42 -14.87
CA ASP A 156 12.46 11.64 -15.32
C ASP A 156 12.40 12.73 -14.25
N HIS A 157 13.56 13.03 -13.66
CA HIS A 157 13.71 14.07 -12.66
C HIS A 157 13.28 15.46 -13.18
N ARG A 158 13.53 15.78 -14.46
CA ARG A 158 13.16 17.09 -15.02
C ARG A 158 11.64 17.23 -15.15
N ALA A 159 10.96 16.14 -15.47
CA ALA A 159 9.50 16.11 -15.51
C ALA A 159 8.91 16.37 -14.13
N ILE A 160 9.48 15.77 -13.07
CA ILE A 160 9.06 16.02 -11.67
C ILE A 160 9.25 17.49 -11.28
N VAL A 161 10.40 18.10 -11.59
CA VAL A 161 10.65 19.53 -11.30
C VAL A 161 9.68 20.42 -12.06
N THR A 162 9.40 20.12 -13.33
CA THR A 162 8.41 20.89 -14.12
C THR A 162 7.00 20.74 -13.55
N ALA A 163 6.64 19.54 -13.10
CA ALA A 163 5.35 19.29 -12.46
C ALA A 163 5.22 20.04 -11.13
N LYS A 164 6.29 20.12 -10.32
CA LYS A 164 6.31 20.89 -9.07
C LYS A 164 5.90 22.35 -9.30
N GLU A 165 6.49 23.01 -10.31
CA GLU A 165 6.18 24.43 -10.58
C GLU A 165 4.69 24.62 -10.91
N LYS A 166 4.11 23.74 -11.73
CA LYS A 166 2.68 23.77 -12.06
C LYS A 166 1.79 23.54 -10.83
N ILE A 167 2.16 22.57 -9.98
CA ILE A 167 1.41 22.27 -8.75
C ILE A 167 1.46 23.47 -7.80
N LYS A 168 2.64 24.05 -7.58
CA LYS A 168 2.80 25.22 -6.71
C LYS A 168 2.00 26.42 -7.21
N GLN A 169 1.94 26.63 -8.52
CA GLN A 169 1.20 27.73 -9.11
C GLN A 169 -0.32 27.58 -8.96
N GLU A 170 -0.85 26.37 -9.12
CA GLU A 170 -2.31 26.15 -9.17
C GLU A 170 -2.91 25.74 -7.83
N LEU A 171 -2.21 24.90 -7.06
CA LEU A 171 -2.71 24.33 -5.80
C LEU A 171 -1.93 24.79 -4.57
N GLY A 172 -0.71 25.28 -4.75
CA GLY A 172 0.21 25.59 -3.66
C GLY A 172 1.15 24.44 -3.31
N THR A 173 1.82 24.54 -2.17
CA THR A 173 2.89 23.61 -1.78
C THR A 173 2.29 22.28 -1.28
N PRO A 174 2.66 21.13 -1.90
CA PRO A 174 2.20 19.83 -1.44
C PRO A 174 2.56 19.56 0.02
N THR A 175 1.53 19.32 0.83
CA THR A 175 1.65 18.97 2.25
C THR A 175 1.56 17.47 2.47
N ILE A 176 0.94 16.73 1.54
CA ILE A 176 0.86 15.26 1.59
C ILE A 176 1.41 14.71 0.28
N ILE A 177 2.46 13.89 0.35
CA ILE A 177 3.04 13.23 -0.83
C ILE A 177 2.79 11.73 -0.73
N ILE A 178 2.14 11.15 -1.72
CA ILE A 178 1.83 9.72 -1.80
C ILE A 178 2.59 9.13 -2.98
N ASN A 179 3.76 8.56 -2.67
CA ASN A 179 4.58 7.88 -3.64
C ASN A 179 4.06 6.45 -3.87
N CYS A 180 3.21 6.29 -4.89
CA CYS A 180 2.55 5.02 -5.22
C CYS A 180 2.92 4.48 -6.63
N ALA A 181 3.57 5.29 -7.48
CA ALA A 181 3.97 4.87 -8.81
C ALA A 181 4.89 3.64 -8.79
N ALA A 182 4.66 2.71 -9.73
CA ALA A 182 5.50 1.54 -9.93
C ALA A 182 5.54 1.12 -11.41
N ALA A 183 6.70 0.67 -11.87
CA ALA A 183 6.85 0.01 -13.14
C ALA A 183 6.11 -1.33 -13.14
N ARG A 184 5.69 -1.75 -14.34
CA ARG A 184 5.12 -3.08 -14.58
C ARG A 184 6.09 -4.18 -14.17
N ILE A 185 5.56 -5.25 -13.57
CA ILE A 185 6.35 -6.42 -13.20
C ILE A 185 6.82 -7.17 -14.46
N ASN A 186 8.12 -7.43 -14.56
CA ASN A 186 8.72 -8.19 -15.66
C ASN A 186 8.48 -9.70 -15.53
N GLY A 187 8.59 -10.25 -14.31
CA GLY A 187 8.30 -11.67 -14.04
C GLY A 187 9.32 -12.65 -14.64
N LYS A 188 10.57 -12.21 -14.82
CA LYS A 188 11.65 -12.99 -15.46
C LYS A 188 12.70 -13.42 -14.44
N PRO A 189 13.30 -14.62 -14.58
CA PRO A 189 14.51 -14.97 -13.84
C PRO A 189 15.60 -13.92 -14.04
N LEU A 190 16.37 -13.61 -12.99
CA LEU A 190 17.40 -12.56 -13.04
C LEU A 190 18.36 -12.72 -14.23
N LEU A 191 18.81 -13.95 -14.51
CA LEU A 191 19.76 -14.25 -15.59
C LEU A 191 19.16 -14.06 -17.00
N GLN A 192 17.85 -13.91 -17.11
CA GLN A 192 17.12 -13.71 -18.37
C GLN A 192 16.48 -12.31 -18.44
N LEU A 193 16.63 -11.50 -17.41
CA LEU A 193 16.07 -10.15 -17.34
C LEU A 193 16.99 -9.17 -18.08
N PRO A 194 16.51 -8.52 -19.15
CA PRO A 194 17.32 -7.52 -19.85
C PRO A 194 17.68 -6.34 -18.94
N ALA A 195 18.93 -5.87 -19.03
CA ALA A 195 19.43 -4.75 -18.21
C ALA A 195 18.54 -3.49 -18.31
N LYS A 196 18.01 -3.19 -19.50
CA LYS A 196 17.11 -2.05 -19.73
C LYS A 196 15.78 -2.18 -18.97
N GLU A 197 15.23 -3.39 -18.86
CA GLU A 197 14.00 -3.64 -18.09
C GLU A 197 14.28 -3.50 -16.59
N PHE A 198 15.41 -4.03 -16.12
CA PHE A 198 15.87 -3.86 -14.74
C PHE A 198 16.06 -2.37 -14.40
N GLU A 199 16.77 -1.62 -15.24
CA GLU A 199 17.01 -0.19 -15.05
C GLU A 199 15.69 0.58 -15.00
N LYS A 200 14.73 0.29 -15.88
CA LYS A 200 13.41 0.93 -15.88
C LYS A 200 12.69 0.73 -14.55
N THR A 201 12.71 -0.49 -14.00
CA THR A 201 12.11 -0.79 -12.69
C THR A 201 12.79 0.00 -11.58
N ILE A 202 14.13 0.04 -11.54
CA ILE A 202 14.86 0.81 -10.53
C ILE A 202 14.57 2.31 -10.65
N ARG A 203 14.57 2.87 -11.87
CA ARG A 203 14.30 4.28 -12.10
C ARG A 203 12.90 4.67 -11.62
N THR A 204 11.89 3.90 -11.98
CA THR A 204 10.50 4.20 -11.66
C THR A 204 10.17 3.96 -10.18
N ASN A 205 10.64 2.85 -9.59
CA ASN A 205 10.23 2.46 -8.24
C ASN A 205 11.11 3.08 -7.14
N LEU A 206 12.38 3.34 -7.43
CA LEU A 206 13.37 3.80 -6.44
C LEU A 206 13.86 5.22 -6.72
N MET A 207 14.40 5.49 -7.91
CA MET A 207 14.96 6.82 -8.22
C MET A 207 13.88 7.92 -8.26
N ALA A 208 12.65 7.56 -8.64
CA ALA A 208 11.50 8.45 -8.54
C ALA A 208 11.27 8.94 -7.10
N ALA A 209 11.36 8.05 -6.11
CA ALA A 209 11.20 8.40 -4.70
C ALA A 209 12.25 9.41 -4.23
N PHE A 210 13.52 9.15 -4.59
CA PHE A 210 14.62 10.08 -4.34
C PHE A 210 14.35 11.45 -4.98
N SER A 211 13.92 11.46 -6.24
CA SER A 211 13.61 12.70 -6.96
C SER A 211 12.46 13.47 -6.31
N LEU A 212 11.39 12.78 -5.89
CA LEU A 212 10.26 13.37 -5.18
C LEU A 212 10.72 14.00 -3.85
N TYR A 213 11.56 13.29 -3.08
CA TYR A 213 12.07 13.81 -1.81
C TYR A 213 12.89 15.08 -2.04
N GLN A 214 13.87 15.07 -2.93
CA GLN A 214 14.68 16.25 -3.22
C GLN A 214 13.87 17.43 -3.75
N THR A 215 12.79 17.15 -4.49
CA THR A 215 12.02 18.19 -5.18
C THR A 215 10.99 18.84 -4.24
N PHE A 216 10.27 18.06 -3.45
CA PHE A 216 9.11 18.56 -2.69
C PHE A 216 9.34 18.69 -1.18
N VAL A 217 10.22 17.88 -0.58
CA VAL A 217 10.41 17.90 0.89
C VAL A 217 11.04 19.20 1.40
N PRO A 218 12.02 19.83 0.71
CA PRO A 218 12.55 21.11 1.17
C PRO A 218 11.47 22.19 1.32
N ASP A 219 10.62 22.36 0.31
CA ASP A 219 9.50 23.30 0.35
C ASP A 219 8.50 22.94 1.45
N MET A 220 8.24 21.64 1.65
CA MET A 220 7.37 21.18 2.74
C MET A 220 7.92 21.60 4.11
N ILE A 221 9.23 21.49 4.35
CA ILE A 221 9.86 21.93 5.60
C ILE A 221 9.77 23.45 5.77
N THR A 222 10.01 24.23 4.70
CA THR A 222 10.16 25.69 4.83
C THR A 222 8.85 26.46 4.70
N GLU A 223 7.84 25.92 4.01
CA GLU A 223 6.64 26.67 3.61
C GLU A 223 5.36 26.20 4.31
N THR A 224 5.40 25.12 5.10
CA THR A 224 4.19 24.55 5.72
C THR A 224 4.20 24.73 7.25
N GLU A 225 3.33 25.60 7.77
CA GLU A 225 3.26 25.89 9.21
C GLU A 225 2.79 24.70 10.05
N ASN A 226 1.87 23.90 9.50
CA ASN A 226 1.37 22.70 10.17
C ASN A 226 2.31 21.50 9.98
N GLY A 227 3.21 21.57 8.98
CA GLY A 227 4.08 20.51 8.47
C GLY A 227 3.50 19.70 7.31
N GLY A 228 3.93 18.44 7.14
CA GLY A 228 3.41 17.58 6.08
C GLY A 228 3.61 16.08 6.31
N THR A 229 3.13 15.26 5.37
CA THR A 229 3.22 13.79 5.44
C THR A 229 3.72 13.21 4.13
N VAL A 230 4.75 12.37 4.19
CA VAL A 230 5.29 11.63 3.05
C VAL A 230 4.97 10.14 3.22
N VAL A 231 4.11 9.63 2.35
CA VAL A 231 3.73 8.22 2.28
C VAL A 231 4.54 7.53 1.19
N THR A 232 5.15 6.39 1.53
CA THR A 232 5.90 5.56 0.58
C THR A 232 5.30 4.18 0.49
N VAL A 233 4.75 3.83 -0.68
CA VAL A 233 4.17 2.51 -0.92
C VAL A 233 5.25 1.52 -1.36
N SER A 234 5.68 0.70 -0.42
CA SER A 234 6.63 -0.39 -0.58
C SER A 234 5.93 -1.77 -0.58
N SER A 235 6.69 -2.85 -0.43
CA SER A 235 6.17 -4.22 -0.42
C SER A 235 6.99 -5.15 0.46
N VAL A 236 6.34 -6.15 1.04
CA VAL A 236 7.00 -7.27 1.74
C VAL A 236 7.94 -8.07 0.84
N LEU A 237 7.76 -7.99 -0.48
CA LEU A 237 8.63 -8.68 -1.44
C LEU A 237 10.05 -8.12 -1.45
N GLY A 238 10.27 -6.88 -1.01
CA GLY A 238 11.62 -6.35 -0.79
C GLY A 238 12.39 -7.09 0.31
N GLN A 239 11.69 -7.76 1.23
CA GLN A 239 12.30 -8.57 2.29
C GLN A 239 12.34 -10.06 1.91
N LEU A 240 11.27 -10.57 1.27
CA LEU A 240 11.16 -11.99 0.92
C LEU A 240 11.94 -12.39 -0.33
N SER A 241 12.15 -11.46 -1.28
CA SER A 241 12.93 -11.67 -2.52
C SER A 241 12.60 -12.99 -3.26
N PRO A 242 11.37 -13.17 -3.75
CA PRO A 242 11.01 -14.37 -4.50
C PRO A 242 11.70 -14.45 -5.86
N ALA A 243 11.92 -15.67 -6.35
CA ALA A 243 12.43 -15.89 -7.70
C ALA A 243 11.52 -15.24 -8.77
N GLY A 244 12.14 -14.64 -9.79
CA GLY A 244 11.44 -13.98 -10.90
C GLY A 244 11.07 -12.50 -10.67
N LEU A 245 11.35 -11.95 -9.49
CA LEU A 245 11.06 -10.55 -9.13
C LEU A 245 12.31 -9.80 -8.63
N SER A 246 13.49 -10.09 -9.18
CA SER A 246 14.76 -9.53 -8.69
C SER A 246 14.82 -8.00 -8.77
N ASP A 247 14.36 -7.41 -9.87
CA ASP A 247 14.29 -5.97 -10.08
C ASP A 247 13.27 -5.30 -9.16
N TYR A 248 12.07 -5.88 -9.05
CA TYR A 248 11.03 -5.38 -8.17
C TYR A 248 11.45 -5.45 -6.70
N SER A 249 11.97 -6.61 -6.27
CA SER A 249 12.42 -6.83 -4.89
C SER A 249 13.57 -5.90 -4.52
N ALA A 250 14.58 -5.78 -5.40
CA ALA A 250 15.67 -4.82 -5.21
C ALA A 250 15.15 -3.38 -5.10
N SER A 251 14.22 -2.98 -5.98
CA SER A 251 13.64 -1.64 -5.94
C SER A 251 12.88 -1.34 -4.65
N LYS A 252 12.06 -2.29 -4.15
CA LYS A 252 11.27 -2.12 -2.93
C LYS A 252 12.11 -2.24 -1.65
N ALA A 253 13.14 -3.07 -1.66
CA ALA A 253 14.14 -3.11 -0.58
C ALA A 253 14.87 -1.76 -0.47
N GLY A 254 15.40 -1.26 -1.59
CA GLY A 254 16.06 0.04 -1.68
C GLY A 254 15.12 1.19 -1.29
N LEU A 255 13.86 1.14 -1.72
CA LEU A 255 12.86 2.16 -1.39
C LEU A 255 12.56 2.22 0.11
N SER A 256 12.44 1.05 0.74
CA SER A 256 12.21 0.95 2.20
C SER A 256 13.42 1.45 2.98
N ALA A 257 14.64 1.15 2.51
CA ALA A 257 15.87 1.66 3.11
C ALA A 257 15.96 3.19 2.98
N LEU A 258 15.72 3.72 1.77
CA LEU A 258 15.72 5.16 1.50
C LEU A 258 14.69 5.90 2.37
N HIS A 259 13.48 5.36 2.52
CA HIS A 259 12.46 5.93 3.40
C HIS A 259 12.93 5.98 4.86
N ARG A 260 13.51 4.90 5.39
CA ARG A 260 14.02 4.87 6.77
C ARG A 260 15.17 5.84 7.00
N THR A 261 16.05 6.00 6.01
CA THR A 261 17.10 7.03 6.05
C THR A 261 16.49 8.43 6.10
N MET A 262 15.53 8.73 5.22
CA MET A 262 14.83 10.02 5.20
C MET A 262 14.11 10.29 6.54
N GLU A 263 13.47 9.28 7.14
CA GLU A 263 12.82 9.39 8.45
C GLU A 263 13.83 9.71 9.55
N ALA A 264 15.02 9.12 9.50
CA ALA A 264 16.09 9.40 10.46
C ALA A 264 16.66 10.82 10.29
N GLU A 265 16.84 11.28 9.06
CA GLU A 265 17.33 12.62 8.72
C GLU A 265 16.32 13.71 9.13
N LEU A 266 15.03 13.48 8.89
CA LEU A 266 13.95 14.43 9.23
C LEU A 266 13.48 14.34 10.68
N ARG A 267 14.11 13.53 11.53
CA ARG A 267 13.67 13.37 12.92
C ARG A 267 13.65 14.69 13.70
N GLN A 268 14.53 15.64 13.35
CA GLN A 268 14.56 16.98 13.95
C GLN A 268 13.42 17.86 13.41
N GLU A 269 12.95 17.61 12.19
CA GLU A 269 11.79 18.26 11.58
C GLU A 269 10.49 17.61 12.05
N GLY A 270 10.20 17.71 13.35
CA GLY A 270 9.11 16.96 14.00
C GLY A 270 7.70 17.22 13.45
N HIS A 271 7.52 18.25 12.62
CA HIS A 271 6.30 18.60 11.91
C HIS A 271 6.13 17.82 10.59
N ILE A 272 7.19 17.21 10.05
CA ILE A 272 7.14 16.31 8.88
C ILE A 272 6.99 14.87 9.34
N LYS A 273 5.98 14.18 8.82
CA LYS A 273 5.68 12.78 9.13
C LYS A 273 6.01 11.89 7.95
N LEU A 274 6.54 10.71 8.23
CA LEU A 274 6.83 9.70 7.23
C LEU A 274 6.03 8.44 7.52
N LEU A 275 5.34 7.93 6.51
CA LEU A 275 4.56 6.71 6.59
C LEU A 275 5.06 5.71 5.55
N LEU A 276 5.72 4.65 6.02
CA LEU A 276 6.10 3.53 5.17
C LEU A 276 4.94 2.53 5.11
N VAL A 277 4.51 2.18 3.91
CA VAL A 277 3.47 1.18 3.70
C VAL A 277 4.11 -0.07 3.09
N GLU A 278 4.16 -1.18 3.83
CA GLU A 278 4.68 -2.46 3.32
C GLU A 278 3.50 -3.43 3.13
N THR A 279 3.06 -3.62 1.89
CA THR A 279 1.93 -4.51 1.58
C THR A 279 2.36 -5.87 1.05
N GLY A 280 1.51 -6.87 1.31
CA GLY A 280 1.41 -8.10 0.54
C GLY A 280 0.83 -7.86 -0.86
N GLN A 281 0.40 -8.94 -1.52
CA GLN A 281 -0.18 -8.84 -2.85
C GLN A 281 -1.54 -8.12 -2.81
N MET A 282 -1.75 -7.19 -3.74
CA MET A 282 -3.02 -6.48 -3.93
C MET A 282 -3.69 -6.92 -5.23
N ALA A 283 -5.03 -6.89 -5.28
CA ALA A 283 -5.81 -7.14 -6.49
C ALA A 283 -5.75 -5.93 -7.45
N THR A 284 -4.57 -5.66 -8.01
CA THR A 284 -4.34 -4.60 -9.01
C THR A 284 -3.85 -5.19 -10.33
N PRO A 285 -3.96 -4.46 -11.45
CA PRO A 285 -3.42 -4.90 -12.75
C PRO A 285 -1.91 -5.20 -12.73
N LEU A 286 -1.19 -4.75 -11.71
CA LEU A 286 0.24 -5.02 -11.56
C LEU A 286 0.54 -6.49 -11.23
N PHE A 287 -0.37 -7.16 -10.51
CA PHE A 287 -0.20 -8.52 -9.96
C PHE A 287 -1.35 -9.48 -10.30
N ASP A 288 -2.29 -9.10 -11.16
CA ASP A 288 -3.50 -9.89 -11.49
C ASP A 288 -3.19 -11.31 -12.02
N TRP A 289 -2.04 -11.48 -12.65
CA TRP A 289 -1.56 -12.73 -13.24
C TRP A 289 -0.76 -13.62 -12.27
N ILE A 290 -0.46 -13.16 -11.04
CA ILE A 290 0.23 -13.94 -10.01
C ILE A 290 -0.80 -14.49 -9.02
N ARG A 291 -0.75 -15.78 -8.70
CA ARG A 291 -1.64 -16.37 -7.69
C ARG A 291 -0.94 -16.50 -6.35
N THR A 292 -1.63 -16.13 -5.28
CA THR A 292 -1.12 -16.39 -3.93
C THR A 292 -1.22 -17.88 -3.59
N PRO A 293 -0.22 -18.42 -2.89
CA PRO A 293 -0.15 -19.85 -2.55
C PRO A 293 -1.14 -20.27 -1.46
N SER A 294 -1.52 -19.33 -0.57
CA SER A 294 -2.45 -19.57 0.52
C SER A 294 -3.32 -18.33 0.74
N HIS A 295 -4.61 -18.46 0.48
CA HIS A 295 -5.59 -17.40 0.73
C HIS A 295 -5.74 -17.07 2.21
N PHE A 296 -5.59 -18.06 3.09
CA PHE A 296 -5.81 -17.87 4.53
C PHE A 296 -4.69 -17.08 5.21
N PHE A 297 -3.42 -17.39 4.90
CA PHE A 297 -2.24 -16.76 5.52
C PHE A 297 -1.71 -15.57 4.72
N ALA A 298 -1.88 -15.59 3.39
CA ALA A 298 -1.45 -14.52 2.48
C ALA A 298 -2.62 -14.13 1.57
N PRO A 299 -3.70 -13.55 2.13
CA PRO A 299 -4.83 -13.10 1.33
C PRO A 299 -4.40 -12.01 0.37
N VAL A 300 -5.08 -11.96 -0.78
CA VAL A 300 -4.96 -10.83 -1.70
C VAL A 300 -5.76 -9.68 -1.12
N LEU A 301 -5.11 -8.54 -0.94
CA LEU A 301 -5.74 -7.34 -0.42
C LEU A 301 -6.59 -6.65 -1.48
N GLU A 302 -7.77 -6.20 -1.10
CA GLU A 302 -8.56 -5.29 -1.92
C GLU A 302 -7.93 -3.89 -1.85
N PRO A 303 -7.61 -3.25 -3.00
CA PRO A 303 -6.93 -1.96 -3.01
C PRO A 303 -7.68 -0.86 -2.24
N VAL A 304 -9.01 -0.94 -2.16
CA VAL A 304 -9.85 0.03 -1.42
C VAL A 304 -9.61 -0.04 0.09
N GLU A 305 -9.33 -1.23 0.64
CA GLU A 305 -9.03 -1.40 2.05
C GLU A 305 -7.67 -0.77 2.36
N VAL A 306 -6.67 -1.03 1.53
CA VAL A 306 -5.33 -0.45 1.67
C VAL A 306 -5.39 1.08 1.54
N ALA A 307 -6.13 1.61 0.56
CA ALA A 307 -6.33 3.04 0.38
C ALA A 307 -6.94 3.67 1.63
N ARG A 308 -7.99 3.06 2.19
CA ARG A 308 -8.65 3.53 3.42
C ARG A 308 -7.70 3.55 4.61
N GLU A 309 -6.91 2.50 4.83
CA GLU A 309 -5.95 2.46 5.93
C GLU A 309 -4.82 3.49 5.77
N ILE A 310 -4.35 3.72 4.54
CA ILE A 310 -3.37 4.78 4.25
C ILE A 310 -3.97 6.15 4.56
N VAL A 311 -5.15 6.46 4.02
CA VAL A 311 -5.83 7.75 4.25
C VAL A 311 -6.10 7.96 5.74
N ALA A 312 -6.61 6.95 6.45
CA ALA A 312 -6.85 7.05 7.89
C ALA A 312 -5.57 7.26 8.71
N ALA A 313 -4.45 6.65 8.30
CA ALA A 313 -3.15 6.89 8.93
C ALA A 313 -2.67 8.33 8.70
N VAL A 314 -2.76 8.82 7.47
CA VAL A 314 -2.39 10.19 7.10
C VAL A 314 -3.27 11.21 7.82
N ASP A 315 -4.60 11.09 7.76
CA ASP A 315 -5.56 11.98 8.42
C ASP A 315 -5.35 12.03 9.95
N SER A 316 -4.88 10.93 10.55
CA SER A 316 -4.56 10.91 11.97
C SER A 316 -3.26 11.64 12.33
N GLY A 317 -2.55 12.18 11.33
CA GLY A 317 -1.31 12.94 11.48
C GLY A 317 -0.12 12.11 11.97
N ARG A 318 -0.19 10.78 11.87
CA ARG A 318 0.83 9.87 12.42
C ARG A 318 1.82 9.45 11.35
N GLY A 319 3.11 9.52 11.67
CA GLY A 319 4.14 8.74 10.98
C GLY A 319 4.19 7.29 11.47
N GLY A 320 4.93 6.45 10.77
CA GLY A 320 5.19 5.08 11.19
C GLY A 320 5.28 4.09 10.04
N VAL A 321 5.03 2.81 10.35
CA VAL A 321 5.01 1.73 9.36
C VAL A 321 3.66 1.02 9.37
N LEU A 322 2.94 1.10 8.26
CA LEU A 322 1.70 0.37 8.01
C LEU A 322 2.03 -0.94 7.27
N ARG A 323 1.60 -2.07 7.83
CA ARG A 323 1.84 -3.40 7.25
C ARG A 323 0.52 -4.15 7.09
N LEU A 324 0.23 -4.57 5.88
CA LEU A 324 -0.99 -5.28 5.52
C LEU A 324 -0.66 -6.41 4.53
N PRO A 325 -1.26 -7.61 4.61
CA PRO A 325 -2.12 -8.11 5.69
C PRO A 325 -1.30 -8.38 6.96
N ALA A 326 -1.89 -8.95 8.00
CA ALA A 326 -1.29 -9.24 9.29
C ALA A 326 0.03 -10.01 9.17
N PHE A 327 0.16 -10.93 8.21
CA PHE A 327 1.41 -11.66 7.99
C PHE A 327 2.59 -10.73 7.66
N ALA A 328 2.35 -9.57 7.02
CA ALA A 328 3.38 -8.60 6.69
C ALA A 328 4.13 -8.12 7.94
N THR A 329 3.45 -8.08 9.10
CA THR A 329 4.09 -7.75 10.39
C THR A 329 5.11 -8.80 10.86
N LEU A 330 4.95 -10.04 10.42
CA LEU A 330 5.83 -11.16 10.75
C LEU A 330 6.97 -11.34 9.75
N VAL A 331 6.91 -10.71 8.58
CA VAL A 331 7.94 -10.85 7.54
C VAL A 331 9.32 -10.40 8.04
N SER A 332 9.39 -9.40 8.90
CA SER A 332 10.69 -8.99 9.48
C SER A 332 11.29 -10.06 10.40
N TRP A 333 10.48 -10.93 11.01
CA TRP A 333 10.98 -12.06 11.80
C TRP A 333 11.53 -13.19 10.94
N TYR A 334 11.03 -13.34 9.70
CA TYR A 334 11.53 -14.35 8.76
C TYR A 334 13.04 -14.20 8.53
N ALA A 335 13.55 -12.97 8.48
CA ALA A 335 14.98 -12.69 8.28
C ALA A 335 15.88 -13.20 9.44
N VAL A 336 15.32 -13.39 10.64
CA VAL A 336 16.06 -13.82 11.83
C VAL A 336 16.00 -15.35 12.02
N LEU A 337 15.18 -16.05 11.23
CA LEU A 337 15.06 -17.51 11.32
C LEU A 337 16.33 -18.20 10.80
N PRO A 338 16.69 -19.40 11.31
CA PRO A 338 17.75 -20.21 10.73
C PRO A 338 17.51 -20.50 9.25
N ALA A 339 18.57 -20.53 8.44
CA ALA A 339 18.47 -20.70 6.98
C ALA A 339 17.66 -21.94 6.56
N ALA A 340 17.78 -23.05 7.28
CA ALA A 340 16.98 -24.26 7.03
C ALA A 340 15.47 -24.02 7.21
N VAL A 341 15.08 -23.25 8.25
CA VAL A 341 13.68 -22.89 8.51
C VAL A 341 13.16 -21.94 7.44
N GLN A 342 13.99 -20.99 7.00
CA GLN A 342 13.66 -20.12 5.88
C GLN A 342 13.37 -20.93 4.60
N LEU A 343 14.24 -21.88 4.25
CA LEU A 343 14.05 -22.76 3.08
C LEU A 343 12.76 -23.58 3.17
N MET A 344 12.46 -24.15 4.34
CA MET A 344 11.19 -24.87 4.56
C MET A 344 9.98 -23.95 4.37
N ALA A 345 10.01 -22.73 4.93
CA ALA A 345 8.93 -21.76 4.79
C ALA A 345 8.74 -21.31 3.32
N ARG A 346 9.83 -21.15 2.55
CA ARG A 346 9.75 -20.88 1.10
C ARG A 346 9.14 -22.04 0.34
N GLY A 347 9.53 -23.27 0.66
CA GLY A 347 8.98 -24.48 0.05
C GLY A 347 7.48 -24.64 0.31
N LEU A 348 7.06 -24.46 1.57
CA LEU A 348 5.64 -24.53 1.97
C LEU A 348 4.81 -23.41 1.35
N SER A 349 5.36 -22.20 1.28
CA SER A 349 4.68 -21.07 0.64
C SER A 349 4.75 -21.10 -0.88
N ARG A 350 5.58 -21.95 -1.52
CA ARG A 350 5.76 -21.98 -2.99
C ARG A 350 6.06 -20.61 -3.62
N ILE A 351 6.59 -19.67 -2.83
CA ILE A 351 6.76 -18.27 -3.24
C ILE A 351 7.69 -18.14 -4.47
N ASP A 352 8.67 -19.04 -4.59
CA ASP A 352 9.62 -19.08 -5.69
C ASP A 352 9.05 -19.60 -7.01
N ASN A 353 7.91 -20.30 -6.98
CA ASN A 353 7.27 -20.86 -8.18
C ASN A 353 6.06 -20.02 -8.64
N ALA A 354 5.58 -19.10 -7.80
CA ALA A 354 4.36 -18.33 -8.06
C ALA A 354 4.47 -17.45 -9.31
N VAL A 355 5.65 -16.86 -9.55
CA VAL A 355 5.90 -15.99 -10.70
C VAL A 355 6.02 -16.81 -11.98
N ALA A 356 6.82 -17.88 -11.96
CA ALA A 356 6.99 -18.76 -13.13
C ALA A 356 5.66 -19.37 -13.60
N SER A 357 4.84 -19.85 -12.67
CA SER A 357 3.51 -20.39 -12.97
C SER A 357 2.54 -19.32 -13.52
N GLY A 358 2.57 -18.10 -12.97
CA GLY A 358 1.79 -16.99 -13.49
C GLY A 358 2.18 -16.57 -14.90
N THR A 359 3.49 -16.52 -15.21
CA THR A 359 4.00 -16.17 -16.54
C THR A 359 3.56 -17.20 -17.59
N GLN A 360 3.67 -18.50 -17.29
CA GLN A 360 3.23 -19.57 -18.20
C GLN A 360 1.73 -19.45 -18.54
N GLN A 361 0.88 -19.23 -17.54
CA GLN A 361 -0.57 -19.08 -17.75
C GLN A 361 -0.93 -17.83 -18.59
N ARG A 362 -0.15 -16.76 -18.43
CA ARG A 362 -0.30 -15.54 -19.23
C ARG A 362 0.09 -15.77 -20.69
N ASP A 363 1.17 -16.48 -20.94
CA ASP A 363 1.63 -16.76 -22.30
C ASP A 363 0.65 -17.67 -23.04
N GLU A 364 0.12 -18.70 -22.37
CA GLU A 364 -0.91 -19.61 -22.91
C GLU A 364 -2.21 -18.88 -23.27
N SER A 365 -2.71 -18.01 -22.38
CA SER A 365 -3.93 -17.23 -22.65
C SER A 365 -3.76 -16.24 -23.81
N THR A 366 -2.57 -15.64 -23.96
CA THR A 366 -2.26 -14.73 -25.07
C THR A 366 -2.19 -15.47 -26.41
N HIS A 367 -1.60 -16.68 -26.44
CA HIS A 367 -1.54 -17.51 -27.64
C HIS A 367 -2.92 -18.07 -28.04
N GLY A 368 -3.76 -18.43 -27.06
CA GLY A 368 -5.13 -18.88 -27.31
C GLY A 368 -6.03 -17.80 -27.92
N HIS A 369 -5.85 -16.54 -27.51
CA HIS A 369 -6.60 -15.41 -28.09
C HIS A 369 -6.19 -15.09 -29.53
N LEU A 370 -4.90 -15.19 -29.86
CA LEU A 370 -4.40 -14.99 -31.24
C LEU A 370 -4.89 -16.09 -32.19
N GLN A 371 -4.91 -17.35 -31.75
CA GLN A 371 -5.47 -18.44 -32.57
C GLN A 371 -6.99 -18.35 -32.78
N GLN A 372 -7.73 -17.74 -31.86
CA GLN A 372 -9.17 -17.49 -32.00
C GLN A 372 -9.49 -16.26 -32.85
N SER A 373 -8.65 -15.23 -32.86
CA SER A 373 -8.81 -14.09 -33.77
C SER A 373 -8.53 -14.49 -35.22
N ASP A 374 -7.51 -15.32 -35.45
CA ASP A 374 -7.17 -15.79 -36.80
C ASP A 374 -8.21 -16.76 -37.38
N LYS A 375 -8.92 -17.52 -36.53
CA LYS A 375 -10.05 -18.37 -36.93
C LYS A 375 -11.36 -17.62 -37.17
N LYS A 376 -11.48 -16.37 -36.74
CA LYS A 376 -12.66 -15.50 -37.02
C LYS A 376 -12.44 -14.54 -38.18
N ALA A 377 -11.20 -14.44 -38.67
CA ALA A 377 -10.81 -13.64 -39.83
C ALA A 377 -10.77 -14.44 -41.14
N ASN A 378 -10.98 -15.76 -41.07
CA ASN A 378 -11.34 -16.66 -42.17
C ASN A 378 -12.80 -17.09 -42.01
#